data_AF-N9LXS1-F1
#
_entry.id   AF-N9LXS1-F1
#
_cell.length_a   1.000
_cell.length_b   1.000
_cell.length_c   1.000
_cell.angle_alpha   90.00
_cell.angle_beta   90.00
_cell.angle_gamma   90.00
#
_symmetry.space_group_name_H-M   'P 1'
#
loop_
_entity.id
_entity.type
_entity.pdbx_description
1 polymer ?
#
loop_
_entity_poly.entity_id
_entity_poly.type
_entity_poly.pdbx_seq_one_letter_code
_entity_poly.pdbx_strand_id
1 'polypeptide(L)'
;MGFFIATIANISYLQTQYIDDLENTMLLSSLESVPGHEILRQLDVVYGSTVRSKHVGRDLMAGLKNIVGGELTGYTELLEESRQEATQRMIDKAKALGANAIVGIRFSTSNIAQGASELFVYGTAVVVQPIAPKLPDPFSA
;
A
#
# COMPACT_ATOMS: atom_id res chain seq x y z
N MET A 1 -14.57 -39.93 -14.35
CA MET A 1 -14.42 -38.78 -15.27
C MET A 1 -14.88 -37.44 -14.67
N GLY A 2 -15.94 -37.40 -13.83
CA GLY A 2 -16.43 -36.14 -13.23
C GLY A 2 -15.52 -35.47 -12.18
N PHE A 3 -14.75 -36.24 -11.41
CA PHE A 3 -13.86 -35.70 -10.37
C PHE A 3 -12.66 -34.92 -10.94
N PHE A 4 -12.12 -35.35 -12.09
CA PHE A 4 -11.02 -34.66 -12.77
C PHE A 4 -11.46 -33.32 -13.38
N ILE A 5 -12.68 -33.26 -13.95
CA ILE A 5 -13.22 -32.02 -14.55
C ILE A 5 -13.54 -30.97 -13.47
N ALA A 6 -14.08 -31.38 -12.31
CA ALA A 6 -14.36 -30.47 -11.20
C ALA A 6 -13.08 -29.85 -10.61
N THR A 7 -12.00 -30.63 -10.49
CA THR A 7 -10.70 -30.13 -10.00
C THR A 7 -10.07 -29.14 -10.98
N ILE A 8 -10.11 -29.41 -12.30
CA ILE A 8 -9.57 -28.49 -13.32
C ILE A 8 -10.38 -27.18 -13.34
N ALA A 9 -11.71 -27.25 -13.28
CA ALA A 9 -12.57 -26.06 -13.24
C ALA A 9 -12.31 -25.20 -11.98
N ASN A 10 -12.08 -25.83 -10.82
CA ASN A 10 -11.75 -25.12 -9.59
C ASN A 10 -10.37 -24.44 -9.67
N ILE A 11 -9.36 -25.11 -10.24
CA ILE A 11 -8.02 -24.52 -10.45
C ILE A 11 -8.08 -23.34 -11.42
N SER A 12 -8.79 -23.46 -12.56
CA SER A 12 -8.94 -22.35 -13.51
C SER A 12 -9.74 -21.18 -12.91
N TYR A 13 -10.75 -21.45 -12.08
CA TYR A 13 -11.50 -20.42 -11.36
C TYR A 13 -10.62 -19.68 -10.35
N LEU A 14 -9.87 -20.40 -9.52
CA LEU A 14 -8.94 -19.81 -8.55
C LEU A 14 -7.83 -19.01 -9.25
N GLN A 15 -7.33 -19.49 -10.38
CA GLN A 15 -6.30 -18.79 -11.16
C GLN A 15 -6.85 -17.51 -11.81
N THR A 16 -8.09 -17.52 -12.29
CA THR A 16 -8.74 -16.31 -12.84
C THR A 16 -9.01 -15.28 -11.75
N GLN A 17 -9.58 -15.70 -10.61
CA GLN A 17 -9.80 -14.83 -9.45
C GLN A 17 -8.50 -14.23 -8.90
N TYR A 18 -7.41 -15.00 -8.85
CA TYR A 18 -6.11 -14.49 -8.41
C TYR A 18 -5.51 -13.47 -9.37
N ILE A 19 -5.68 -13.65 -10.69
CA ILE A 19 -5.26 -12.69 -11.71
C ILE A 19 -6.10 -11.41 -11.63
N ASP A 20 -7.42 -11.52 -11.44
CA ASP A 20 -8.33 -10.38 -11.27
C ASP A 20 -8.03 -9.58 -9.98
N ASP A 21 -7.64 -10.25 -8.89
CA ASP A 21 -7.22 -9.62 -7.64
C ASP A 21 -5.87 -8.89 -7.80
N LEU A 22 -4.95 -9.42 -8.60
CA LEU A 22 -3.70 -8.74 -8.95
C LEU A 22 -3.96 -7.50 -9.82
N GLU A 23 -4.91 -7.57 -10.76
CA GLU A 23 -5.32 -6.41 -11.58
C GLU A 23 -6.03 -5.32 -10.76
N ASN A 24 -6.71 -5.68 -9.66
CA ASN A 24 -7.39 -4.72 -8.76
C ASN A 24 -6.54 -4.24 -7.59
N THR A 25 -5.30 -4.71 -7.43
CA THR A 25 -4.44 -4.30 -6.34
C THR A 25 -3.77 -2.96 -6.65
N MET A 26 -3.95 -1.97 -5.77
CA MET A 26 -3.25 -0.68 -5.85
C MET A 26 -1.74 -0.90 -5.69
N LEU A 27 -0.95 -0.57 -6.70
CA LEU A 27 0.51 -0.67 -6.65
C LEU A 27 1.09 0.51 -5.87
N LEU A 28 1.94 0.23 -4.88
CA LEU A 28 2.57 1.26 -4.04
C LEU A 28 4.07 1.24 -4.26
N SER A 29 4.65 2.40 -4.59
CA SER A 29 6.09 2.53 -4.83
C SER A 29 6.66 3.75 -4.10
N SER A 30 7.79 3.56 -3.42
CA SER A 30 8.61 4.67 -2.92
C SER A 30 9.47 5.30 -4.03
N LEU A 31 9.62 4.65 -5.18
CA LEU A 31 10.25 5.22 -6.36
C LEU A 31 9.27 6.14 -7.08
N GLU A 32 9.77 7.03 -7.94
CA GLU A 32 8.96 7.89 -8.80
C GLU A 32 8.28 7.13 -9.96
N SER A 33 8.43 5.81 -10.02
CA SER A 33 7.84 4.91 -11.01
C SER A 33 7.54 3.53 -10.42
N VAL A 34 6.87 2.69 -11.20
CA VAL A 34 6.65 1.27 -10.89
C VAL A 34 7.44 0.44 -11.90
N PRO A 35 8.52 -0.26 -11.48
CA PRO A 35 9.30 -1.11 -12.39
C PRO A 35 8.41 -2.12 -13.14
N GLY A 36 8.74 -2.35 -14.42
CA GLY A 36 7.94 -3.20 -15.30
C GLY A 36 6.62 -2.58 -15.77
N HIS A 37 6.33 -1.33 -15.41
CA HIS A 37 5.13 -0.61 -15.82
C HIS A 37 5.49 0.77 -16.42
N GLU A 38 4.64 1.24 -17.33
CA GLU A 38 4.68 2.58 -17.89
C GLU A 38 3.57 3.43 -17.25
N ILE A 39 3.90 4.66 -16.81
CA ILE A 39 2.90 5.62 -16.32
C ILE A 39 2.19 6.25 -17.53
N LEU A 40 0.89 6.00 -17.64
CA LEU A 40 0.04 6.56 -18.69
C LEU A 40 -0.44 7.97 -18.35
N ARG A 41 -0.84 8.18 -17.09
CA ARG A 41 -1.40 9.46 -16.63
C ARG A 41 -1.07 9.69 -15.16
N GLN A 42 -0.66 10.92 -14.85
CA GLN A 42 -0.68 11.44 -13.49
C GLN A 42 -2.08 12.00 -13.20
N LEU A 43 -2.61 11.69 -12.01
CA LEU A 43 -3.93 12.15 -11.58
C LEU A 43 -3.81 13.33 -10.62
N ASP A 44 -3.30 13.10 -9.41
CA ASP A 44 -3.10 14.14 -8.40
C ASP A 44 -2.14 13.67 -7.30
N VAL A 45 -1.73 14.58 -6.42
CA VAL A 45 -1.11 14.23 -5.14
C VAL A 45 -2.19 13.70 -4.20
N VAL A 46 -1.91 12.56 -3.58
CA VAL A 46 -2.78 11.92 -2.59
C VAL A 46 -2.06 11.80 -1.26
N TYR A 47 -2.82 11.80 -0.17
CA TYR A 47 -2.27 11.79 1.18
C TYR A 47 -3.24 11.21 2.20
N GLY A 48 -2.70 10.69 3.29
CA GLY A 48 -3.46 10.26 4.46
C GLY A 48 -2.71 10.63 5.74
N SER A 49 -3.44 10.82 6.83
CA SER A 49 -2.84 11.03 8.14
C SER A 49 -3.62 10.35 9.25
N THR A 50 -2.98 10.14 10.38
CA THR A 50 -3.60 9.76 11.64
C THR A 50 -2.90 10.47 12.80
N VAL A 51 -3.60 10.68 13.90
CA VAL A 51 -3.09 11.38 15.08
C VAL A 51 -3.16 10.45 16.27
N ARG A 52 -2.06 10.30 16.99
CA ARG A 52 -1.98 9.52 18.24
C ARG A 52 -1.69 10.43 19.42
N SER A 53 -2.37 10.15 20.54
CA SER A 53 -2.22 10.92 21.78
C SER A 53 -1.29 10.23 22.78
N LYS A 54 -0.73 11.01 23.72
CA LYS A 54 0.05 10.50 24.86
C LYS A 54 -0.74 9.51 25.73
N HIS A 55 -2.07 9.59 25.77
CA HIS A 55 -2.90 8.67 26.52
C HIS A 55 -2.85 7.27 25.92
N VAL A 56 -2.96 7.17 24.59
CA VAL A 56 -2.77 5.90 23.86
C VAL A 56 -1.37 5.33 24.13
N GLY A 57 -0.34 6.18 24.10
CA GLY A 57 1.02 5.76 24.47
C GLY A 57 1.17 5.30 25.93
N ARG A 58 0.46 5.94 26.87
CA ARG A 58 0.48 5.60 28.30
C ARG A 58 -0.19 4.25 28.56
N ASP A 59 -1.29 3.96 27.87
CA ASP A 59 -1.99 2.68 27.97
C ASP A 59 -1.11 1.54 27.45
N LEU A 60 -0.38 1.77 26.36
CA LEU A 60 0.62 0.83 25.84
C LEU A 60 1.79 0.64 26.81
N MET A 61 2.31 1.71 27.41
CA MET A 61 3.34 1.62 28.46
C MET A 61 2.89 0.83 29.69
N ALA A 62 1.61 0.90 30.05
CA ALA A 62 1.08 0.13 31.19
C ALA A 62 1.16 -1.39 30.96
N GLY A 63 1.10 -1.84 29.70
CA GLY A 63 1.31 -3.23 29.28
C GLY A 63 2.77 -3.64 29.10
N LEU A 64 3.69 -2.67 28.96
CA LEU A 64 5.11 -2.88 28.65
C LEU A 64 6.03 -3.09 29.88
N LYS A 65 5.46 -3.29 31.08
CA LYS A 65 6.16 -3.20 32.38
C LYS A 65 7.42 -4.08 32.58
N ASN A 66 7.83 -4.93 31.64
CA ASN A 66 8.92 -5.90 31.83
C ASN A 66 10.04 -5.93 30.77
N ILE A 67 10.16 -4.98 29.83
CA ILE A 67 11.21 -5.07 28.79
C ILE A 67 12.39 -4.14 29.11
N VAL A 68 13.46 -4.71 29.68
CA VAL A 68 14.75 -4.03 29.82
C VAL A 68 15.62 -4.35 28.61
N GLY A 69 15.85 -3.34 27.75
CA GLY A 69 16.87 -3.35 26.69
C GLY A 69 16.41 -3.79 25.29
N GLY A 70 15.13 -4.09 25.10
CA GLY A 70 14.55 -4.53 23.81
C GLY A 70 13.67 -3.49 23.12
N GLU A 71 13.04 -3.91 22.02
CA GLU A 71 12.02 -3.13 21.31
C GLU A 71 10.81 -2.85 22.20
N LEU A 72 10.27 -1.62 22.14
CA LEU A 72 9.06 -1.23 22.84
C LEU A 72 7.84 -1.73 22.05
N THR A 73 7.51 -3.02 22.16
CA THR A 73 6.52 -3.70 21.30
C THR A 73 5.20 -2.97 21.16
N GLY A 74 4.60 -2.48 22.26
CA GLY A 74 3.36 -1.70 22.20
C GLY A 74 3.48 -0.38 21.41
N TYR A 75 4.64 0.28 21.46
CA TYR A 75 4.88 1.45 20.61
C TYR A 75 5.12 1.06 19.14
N THR A 76 5.77 -0.07 18.89
CA THR A 76 5.92 -0.61 17.53
C THR A 76 4.57 -0.95 16.92
N GLU A 77 3.71 -1.65 17.65
CA GLU A 77 2.34 -1.99 17.25
C GLU A 77 1.55 -0.72 16.94
N LEU A 78 1.61 0.29 17.83
CA LEU A 78 0.95 1.57 17.60
C LEU A 78 1.44 2.26 16.32
N LEU A 79 2.76 2.26 16.07
CA LEU A 79 3.32 2.86 14.87
C LEU A 79 2.88 2.12 13.61
N GLU A 80 2.80 0.79 13.68
CA GLU A 80 2.35 -0.05 12.58
C GLU A 80 0.87 0.21 12.24
N GLU A 81 -0.01 0.16 13.24
CA GLU A 81 -1.43 0.52 13.08
C GLU A 81 -1.60 1.94 12.52
N SER A 82 -0.77 2.87 12.99
CA SER A 82 -0.80 4.26 12.51
C SER A 82 -0.40 4.37 11.04
N ARG A 83 0.64 3.65 10.61
CA ARG A 83 1.05 3.60 9.20
C ARG A 83 -0.03 2.98 8.34
N GLN A 84 -0.62 1.87 8.78
CA GLN A 84 -1.68 1.19 8.05
C GLN A 84 -2.90 2.10 7.86
N GLU A 85 -3.36 2.75 8.93
CA GLU A 85 -4.50 3.67 8.87
C GLU A 85 -4.25 4.86 7.93
N ALA A 86 -3.09 5.52 8.05
CA ALA A 86 -2.73 6.65 7.18
C ALA A 86 -2.57 6.21 5.71
N THR A 87 -1.93 5.06 5.48
CA THR A 87 -1.75 4.49 4.14
C THR A 87 -3.08 4.12 3.50
N GLN A 88 -3.98 3.49 4.25
CA GLN A 88 -5.30 3.16 3.75
C GLN A 88 -6.08 4.41 3.33
N ARG A 89 -6.04 5.49 4.13
CA ARG A 89 -6.65 6.78 3.76
C ARG A 89 -6.06 7.38 2.48
N MET A 90 -4.76 7.23 2.26
CA MET A 90 -4.11 7.67 1.02
C MET A 90 -4.56 6.81 -0.18
N ILE A 91 -4.66 5.49 0.00
CA ILE A 91 -5.14 4.54 -1.02
C ILE A 91 -6.58 4.85 -1.39
N ASP A 92 -7.46 5.08 -0.41
CA ASP A 92 -8.87 5.35 -0.65
C ASP A 92 -9.08 6.61 -1.49
N LYS A 93 -8.26 7.65 -1.25
CA LYS A 93 -8.24 8.84 -2.11
C LYS A 93 -7.75 8.53 -3.52
N ALA A 94 -6.69 7.75 -3.68
CA ALA A 94 -6.19 7.36 -5.00
C ALA A 94 -7.23 6.54 -5.78
N LYS A 95 -7.92 5.60 -5.10
CA LYS A 95 -9.04 4.84 -5.68
C LYS A 95 -10.18 5.75 -6.13
N ALA A 96 -10.54 6.75 -5.33
CA ALA A 96 -11.58 7.73 -5.68
C ALA A 96 -11.23 8.55 -6.94
N LEU A 97 -9.94 8.71 -7.26
CA LEU A 97 -9.46 9.35 -8.48
C LEU A 97 -9.34 8.39 -9.69
N GLY A 98 -9.60 7.09 -9.48
CA GLY A 98 -9.42 6.07 -10.52
C GLY A 98 -7.95 5.67 -10.76
N ALA A 99 -7.09 5.86 -9.76
CA ALA A 99 -5.71 5.41 -9.83
C ALA A 99 -5.60 3.88 -9.63
N ASN A 100 -4.60 3.28 -10.26
CA ASN A 100 -4.19 1.89 -9.98
C ASN A 100 -2.77 1.80 -9.39
N ALA A 101 -2.06 2.93 -9.26
CA ALA A 101 -0.81 3.00 -8.54
C ALA A 101 -0.59 4.34 -7.82
N ILE A 102 0.25 4.32 -6.78
CA ILE A 102 0.77 5.50 -6.09
C ILE A 102 2.30 5.40 -6.09
N VAL A 103 2.97 6.41 -6.64
CA VAL A 103 4.44 6.51 -6.71
C VAL A 103 4.95 7.64 -5.82
N GLY A 104 6.26 7.66 -5.56
CA GLY A 104 6.90 8.71 -4.78
C GLY A 104 6.42 8.74 -3.32
N ILE A 105 6.04 7.58 -2.76
CA ILE A 105 5.48 7.52 -1.41
C ILE A 105 6.52 7.97 -0.37
N ARG A 106 6.11 8.86 0.53
CA ARG A 106 6.91 9.36 1.65
C ARG A 106 6.08 9.40 2.92
N PHE A 107 6.71 9.04 4.04
CA PHE A 107 6.15 9.17 5.38
C PHE A 107 6.80 10.33 6.12
N SER A 108 6.01 11.05 6.91
CA SER A 108 6.46 12.11 7.78
C SER A 108 5.73 12.02 9.11
N THR A 109 6.39 12.44 10.19
CA THR A 109 5.78 12.55 11.52
C THR A 109 5.99 13.95 12.07
N SER A 110 4.97 14.49 12.72
CA SER A 110 5.01 15.85 13.29
C SER A 110 4.35 15.88 14.65
N ASN A 111 4.82 16.76 15.54
CA ASN A 111 4.11 17.05 16.79
C ASN A 111 3.13 18.18 16.52
N ILE A 112 1.83 17.88 16.57
CA ILE A 112 0.78 18.84 16.23
C ILE A 112 0.19 19.54 17.46
N ALA A 113 0.32 18.92 18.64
CA ALA A 113 -0.08 19.52 19.92
C ALA A 113 0.71 18.90 21.08
N GLN A 114 0.58 19.48 22.28
CA GLN A 114 1.21 18.93 23.47
C GLN A 114 0.68 17.51 23.74
N GLY A 115 1.49 16.51 23.42
CA GLY A 115 1.10 15.12 23.56
C GLY A 115 0.19 14.56 22.47
N ALA A 116 0.22 15.15 21.28
CA ALA A 116 -0.34 14.53 20.09
C ALA A 116 0.66 14.62 18.94
N SER A 117 0.86 13.49 18.26
CA SER A 117 1.73 13.39 17.09
C SER A 117 0.92 12.89 15.90
N GLU A 118 1.14 13.54 14.75
CA GLU A 118 0.60 13.12 13.47
C GLU A 118 1.60 12.18 12.78
N LEU A 119 1.07 11.12 12.17
CA LEU A 119 1.74 10.37 11.12
C LEU A 119 1.05 10.70 9.80
N PHE A 120 1.81 11.24 8.86
CA PHE A 120 1.38 11.69 7.54
C PHE A 120 2.07 10.86 6.47
N VAL A 121 1.34 10.47 5.43
CA VAL A 121 1.87 9.80 4.25
C VAL A 121 1.31 10.49 3.00
N TYR A 122 2.15 10.65 1.99
CA TYR A 122 1.75 11.23 0.71
C TYR A 122 2.49 10.57 -0.45
N GLY A 123 1.94 10.75 -1.65
CA GLY A 123 2.52 10.31 -2.91
C GLY A 123 1.72 10.84 -4.09
N THR A 124 2.03 10.38 -5.29
CA THR A 124 1.37 10.78 -6.53
C THR A 124 0.53 9.63 -7.06
N ALA A 125 -0.78 9.84 -7.18
CA ALA A 125 -1.70 8.89 -7.78
C ALA A 125 -1.55 8.89 -9.30
N VAL A 126 -1.39 7.71 -9.89
CA VAL A 126 -1.14 7.52 -11.32
C VAL A 126 -1.93 6.33 -11.87
N VAL A 127 -2.07 6.30 -13.20
CA VAL A 127 -2.51 5.13 -13.96
C VAL A 127 -1.30 4.53 -14.66
N VAL A 128 -1.02 3.25 -14.41
CA VAL A 128 0.07 2.49 -15.03
C VAL A 128 -0.44 1.31 -15.86
N GLN A 129 0.38 0.87 -16.82
CA GLN A 129 0.18 -0.36 -17.58
C GLN A 129 1.45 -1.22 -17.58
N PRO A 130 1.37 -2.56 -17.57
CA PRO A 130 2.53 -3.43 -17.73
C PRO A 130 3.25 -3.18 -19.06
N ILE A 131 4.57 -3.15 -19.04
CA ILE A 131 5.38 -3.08 -20.25
C ILE A 131 5.43 -4.49 -20.86
N ALA A 132 4.61 -4.74 -21.88
CA ALA A 132 4.73 -5.94 -22.69
C ALA A 132 6.04 -5.88 -23.51
N PRO A 133 6.80 -6.98 -23.63
CA PRO A 133 7.95 -7.02 -24.52
C PRO A 133 7.45 -6.79 -25.95
N LYS A 134 7.92 -5.71 -26.59
CA LYS A 134 7.77 -5.57 -28.05
C LYS A 134 8.61 -6.66 -28.69
N LEU A 135 7.97 -7.67 -29.28
CA LEU A 135 8.65 -8.59 -30.17
C LEU A 135 9.31 -7.74 -31.27
N PRO A 136 10.62 -7.93 -31.55
CA PRO A 136 11.27 -7.22 -32.64
C PRO A 136 10.50 -7.51 -33.93
N ASP A 137 10.27 -6.48 -34.74
CA ASP A 137 9.66 -6.64 -36.05
C ASP A 137 10.58 -7.54 -36.91
N PRO A 138 10.11 -8.73 -37.32
CA PRO A 138 10.94 -9.65 -38.10
C PRO A 138 11.25 -9.13 -39.51
N PHE A 139 10.64 -8.00 -39.93
CA PHE A 139 10.75 -7.47 -41.28
C PHE A 139 11.32 -6.04 -41.36
N SER A 140 11.68 -5.43 -40.24
CA SER A 140 12.40 -4.14 -40.26
C SER A 140 13.89 -4.36 -40.54
N ALA A 141 14.25 -4.55 -41.81
CA ALA A 141 15.61 -4.50 -42.34
C ALA A 141 15.84 -3.18 -43.09
#